data_AF-A0AAE6YEN8-F1
#
_entry.id   AF-A0AAE6YEN8-F1
#
_cell.length_a   1.000
_cell.length_b   1.000
_cell.length_c   1.000
_cell.angle_alpha   90.00
_cell.angle_beta   90.00
_cell.angle_gamma   90.00
#
_symmetry.space_group_name_H-M   'P 1'
#
loop_
_entity.id
_entity.type
_entity.pdbx_description
1 polymer ?
#
loop_
_entity_poly.entity_id
_entity_poly.type
_entity_poly.pdbx_seq_one_letter_code
_entity_poly.pdbx_strand_id
1 'polypeptide(L)'
;MNTPLPPPPPYHHGTDPQYAQHAAATFTLDDYGSALVLAGPCPRCGRPMDFTVVKELFRATTTATDPAPTRAVVMYCTVETVYEGAPDGHTGCGAYWSLLLPTTHP
;
A
#
# COMPACT_ATOMS: atom_id res chain seq x y z
N MET A 1 4.72 11.60 22.96
CA MET A 1 6.16 11.63 22.66
C MET A 1 6.31 11.13 21.23
N ASN A 2 6.75 11.95 20.28
CA ASN A 2 7.04 11.47 18.92
C ASN A 2 8.41 10.80 18.95
N THR A 3 8.44 9.47 18.91
CA THR A 3 9.69 8.73 18.75
C THR A 3 10.33 9.15 17.43
N PRO A 4 11.60 9.60 17.41
CA PRO A 4 12.31 9.91 16.18
C PRO A 4 12.32 8.67 15.28
N LEU A 5 11.96 8.85 14.02
CA LEU A 5 12.07 7.76 13.05
C LEU A 5 13.54 7.36 12.91
N PRO A 6 13.88 6.05 12.84
CA PRO A 6 15.24 5.63 12.56
C PRO A 6 15.77 6.21 11.24
N PRO A 7 17.11 6.29 11.08
CA PRO A 7 17.71 6.64 9.80
C PRO A 7 17.16 5.77 8.66
N PRO A 8 16.99 6.34 7.45
CA PRO A 8 16.47 5.59 6.32
C PRO A 8 17.40 4.41 5.99
N PRO A 9 16.88 3.17 5.84
CA PRO A 9 17.72 2.03 5.41
C PRO A 9 18.16 2.22 3.95
N PRO A 10 19.25 1.57 3.48
CA PRO A 10 19.62 1.60 2.06
C PRO A 10 18.47 1.15 1.15
N TYR A 11 18.48 1.54 -0.12
CA TYR A 11 17.51 1.03 -1.09
C TYR A 11 17.58 -0.49 -1.17
N HIS A 12 16.43 -1.15 -1.21
CA HIS A 12 16.34 -2.59 -1.44
C HIS A 12 15.02 -2.92 -2.12
N HIS A 13 15.09 -3.35 -3.38
CA HIS A 13 13.94 -3.80 -4.13
C HIS A 13 13.54 -5.21 -3.68
N GLY A 14 12.39 -5.36 -3.03
CA GLY A 14 11.98 -6.68 -2.53
C GLY A 14 10.68 -6.69 -1.74
N THR A 15 10.27 -7.90 -1.39
CA THR A 15 9.08 -8.17 -0.60
C THR A 15 9.39 -9.09 0.58
N ASP A 16 8.59 -9.00 1.63
CA ASP A 16 8.64 -9.86 2.80
C ASP A 16 7.19 -10.19 3.24
N PRO A 17 6.87 -11.44 3.64
CA PRO A 17 5.54 -11.79 4.13
C PRO A 17 5.01 -10.89 5.27
N GLN A 18 5.89 -10.36 6.11
CA GLN A 18 5.52 -9.44 7.19
C GLN A 18 5.06 -8.07 6.68
N TYR A 19 5.43 -7.66 5.47
CA TYR A 19 5.02 -6.37 4.92
C TYR A 19 3.51 -6.29 4.73
N ALA A 20 2.91 -7.35 4.19
CA ALA A 20 1.46 -7.43 4.02
C ALA A 20 0.74 -7.46 5.37
N GLN A 21 1.27 -8.21 6.35
CA GLN A 21 0.70 -8.30 7.70
C GLN A 21 0.77 -6.95 8.43
N HIS A 22 1.92 -6.28 8.36
CA HIS A 22 2.11 -4.97 8.95
C HIS A 22 1.18 -3.94 8.31
N ALA A 23 1.11 -3.88 6.98
CA ALA A 23 0.21 -2.96 6.28
C ALA A 23 -1.26 -3.23 6.64
N ALA A 24 -1.69 -4.50 6.68
CA ALA A 24 -3.05 -4.86 7.10
C ALA A 24 -3.39 -4.43 8.53
N ALA A 25 -2.40 -4.37 9.43
CA ALA A 25 -2.58 -3.97 10.82
C ALA A 25 -2.50 -2.45 11.06
N THR A 26 -1.79 -1.71 10.21
CA THR A 26 -1.47 -0.29 10.46
C THR A 26 -2.08 0.68 9.47
N PHE A 27 -2.52 0.22 8.30
CA PHE A 27 -3.10 1.11 7.29
C PHE A 27 -4.57 1.37 7.60
N THR A 28 -4.98 2.61 7.44
CA THR A 28 -6.39 3.00 7.34
C THR A 28 -6.82 2.99 5.88
N LEU A 29 -8.12 2.77 5.66
CA LEU A 29 -8.74 2.75 4.34
C LEU A 29 -9.86 3.78 4.31
N ASP A 30 -9.72 4.80 3.47
CA ASP A 30 -10.73 5.82 3.24
C ASP A 30 -11.34 5.65 1.85
N ASP A 31 -12.67 5.73 1.76
CA ASP A 31 -13.43 5.60 0.52
C ASP A 31 -13.86 6.98 -0.01
N TYR A 32 -13.42 7.32 -1.22
CA TYR A 32 -13.76 8.57 -1.91
C TYR A 32 -14.70 8.35 -3.12
N GLY A 33 -15.45 7.25 -3.14
CA GLY A 33 -16.41 6.93 -4.18
C GLY A 33 -15.78 6.27 -5.40
N SER A 34 -14.90 6.98 -6.13
CA SER A 34 -14.20 6.47 -7.32
C SER A 34 -12.79 5.90 -7.02
N ALA A 35 -12.29 6.15 -5.83
CA ALA A 35 -10.99 5.69 -5.38
C ALA A 35 -11.06 5.26 -3.91
N LEU A 36 -10.17 4.34 -3.55
CA LEU A 36 -9.81 4.06 -2.17
C LEU A 36 -8.43 4.68 -1.91
N VAL A 37 -8.27 5.34 -0.78
CA VAL A 37 -6.96 5.80 -0.32
C VAL A 37 -6.58 4.97 0.89
N LEU A 38 -5.43 4.32 0.82
CA LEU A 38 -4.83 3.70 1.98
C LEU A 38 -3.73 4.58 2.55
N ALA A 39 -3.70 4.76 3.87
CA ALA A 39 -2.69 5.56 4.53
C ALA A 39 -2.10 4.82 5.73
N GLY A 40 -0.77 4.84 5.86
CA GLY A 40 -0.09 4.17 6.95
C GLY A 40 1.44 4.22 6.85
N PRO A 41 2.16 3.67 7.83
CA PRO A 41 3.62 3.62 7.80
C PRO A 41 4.12 2.54 6.84
N CYS A 42 5.02 2.88 5.92
CA CYS A 42 5.69 1.90 5.06
C CYS A 42 6.29 0.77 5.93
N PRO A 43 5.97 -0.51 5.66
CA PRO A 43 6.38 -1.62 6.53
C PRO A 43 7.89 -1.84 6.60
N ARG A 44 8.66 -1.29 5.66
CA ARG A 44 10.13 -1.38 5.64
C ARG A 44 10.81 -0.17 6.27
N CYS A 45 10.42 1.06 5.91
CA CYS A 45 11.13 2.26 6.34
C CYS A 45 10.42 3.04 7.46
N GLY A 46 9.19 2.65 7.82
CA GLY A 46 8.38 3.25 8.88
C GLY A 46 7.85 4.66 8.58
N ARG A 47 8.17 5.24 7.42
CA ARG A 47 7.70 6.57 7.02
C ARG A 47 6.23 6.54 6.63
N PRO A 48 5.45 7.58 6.96
CA PRO A 48 4.07 7.68 6.51
C PRO A 48 4.04 7.74 4.98
N MET A 49 3.06 7.05 4.41
CA MET A 49 2.78 7.04 2.99
C MET A 49 1.28 6.88 2.75
N ASP A 50 0.83 7.33 1.60
CA ASP A 50 -0.48 7.01 1.06
C ASP A 50 -0.35 6.17 -0.23
N PHE A 51 -1.43 5.46 -0.55
CA PHE A 51 -1.52 4.65 -1.75
C PHE A 51 -2.94 4.72 -2.30
N THR A 52 -3.08 5.29 -3.49
CA THR A 52 -4.38 5.45 -4.14
C THR A 52 -4.68 4.24 -5.02
N VAL A 53 -5.84 3.63 -4.79
CA VAL A 53 -6.37 2.55 -5.63
C VAL A 53 -7.64 3.04 -6.31
N VAL A 54 -7.57 3.25 -7.62
CA VAL A 54 -8.76 3.59 -8.43
C VAL A 54 -9.71 2.39 -8.45
N LYS A 55 -11.01 2.65 -8.27
CA LYS A 55 -12.05 1.64 -8.49
C LYS A 55 -12.36 1.66 -9.98
N GLU A 56 -11.96 0.61 -10.70
CA GLU A 56 -12.33 0.50 -12.11
C GLU A 56 -13.87 0.44 -12.23
N LEU A 57 -14.47 1.42 -12.90
CA LEU A 57 -15.88 1.42 -13.28
C LEU A 57 -16.11 0.40 -14.40
N PHE A 58 -16.00 -0.90 -14.12
CA PHE A 58 -16.47 -1.90 -15.07
C PHE A 58 -18.00 -1.88 -15.13
N ARG A 59 -18.55 -1.72 -16.34
CA ARG A 59 -19.99 -1.94 -16.60
C ARG A 59 -20.33 -3.38 -16.22
N ALA A 60 -21.11 -3.54 -15.15
CA ALA A 60 -21.49 -4.85 -14.65
C ALA A 60 -22.35 -5.62 -15.66
N THR A 61 -21.88 -6.79 -16.10
CA THR A 61 -22.78 -7.91 -16.39
C THR A 61 -22.92 -8.71 -15.12
N THR A 62 -24.00 -8.46 -14.38
CA THR A 62 -24.33 -9.13 -13.13
C THR A 62 -24.67 -10.61 -13.37
N THR A 63 -23.84 -11.52 -12.84
CA THR A 63 -24.28 -12.84 -12.40
C THR A 63 -23.68 -13.09 -11.02
N ALA A 64 -24.53 -13.48 -10.07
CA ALA A 64 -24.35 -13.29 -8.64
C ALA A 64 -23.58 -14.41 -7.90
N THR A 65 -23.19 -14.08 -6.66
CA THR A 65 -22.94 -14.97 -5.51
C THR A 65 -21.50 -15.48 -5.32
N ASP A 66 -20.63 -14.61 -4.80
CA ASP A 66 -19.37 -15.01 -4.15
C ASP A 66 -19.33 -14.25 -2.79
N PRO A 67 -18.96 -14.88 -1.65
CA PRO A 67 -18.66 -14.16 -0.41
C PRO A 67 -17.79 -12.93 -0.72
N ALA A 68 -18.21 -11.76 -0.22
CA ALA A 68 -17.69 -10.42 -0.56
C ALA A 68 -16.31 -10.47 -1.22
N PRO A 69 -16.21 -10.33 -2.56
CA PRO A 69 -14.98 -10.67 -3.26
C PRO A 69 -13.84 -9.83 -2.67
N THR A 70 -12.68 -10.43 -2.42
CA THR A 70 -11.49 -9.67 -2.01
C THR A 70 -10.63 -9.45 -3.23
N ARG A 71 -10.08 -8.25 -3.38
CA ARG A 71 -9.13 -7.94 -4.46
C ARG A 71 -7.72 -7.82 -3.89
N ALA A 72 -6.76 -8.49 -4.51
CA ALA A 72 -5.35 -8.29 -4.21
C ALA A 72 -4.86 -7.01 -4.91
N VAL A 73 -4.32 -6.08 -4.13
CA VAL A 73 -3.68 -4.85 -4.63
C VAL A 73 -2.19 -4.93 -4.35
N VAL A 74 -1.37 -4.82 -5.41
CA VAL A 74 0.08 -4.68 -5.25
C VAL A 74 0.39 -3.25 -4.86
N MET A 75 0.95 -3.10 -3.67
CA MET A 75 1.39 -1.84 -3.10
C MET A 75 2.92 -1.77 -3.10
N TYR A 76 3.45 -0.55 -3.09
CA TYR A 76 4.87 -0.27 -2.95
C TYR A 76 5.08 0.99 -2.12
N CYS A 77 6.30 1.19 -1.62
CA CYS A 77 6.64 2.39 -0.87
C CYS A 77 6.56 3.65 -1.76
N THR A 78 5.63 4.56 -1.48
CA THR A 78 5.42 5.81 -2.24
C THR A 78 6.14 7.02 -1.62
N VAL A 79 6.95 6.80 -0.58
CA VAL A 79 7.68 7.88 0.10
C VAL A 79 8.59 8.63 -0.88
N GLU A 80 8.39 9.94 -1.01
CA GLU A 80 9.17 10.84 -1.87
C GLU A 80 10.57 11.15 -1.30
N THR A 81 11.35 10.10 -1.04
CA THR A 81 12.74 10.21 -0.59
C THR A 81 13.60 9.32 -1.48
N VAL A 82 14.73 9.86 -1.93
CA VAL A 82 15.77 9.09 -2.61
C VAL A 82 16.62 8.38 -1.57
N TYR A 83 16.68 7.06 -1.67
CA TYR A 83 17.44 6.22 -0.76
C TYR A 83 18.83 5.93 -1.33
N GLU A 84 19.82 5.76 -0.46
CA GLU A 84 21.18 5.38 -0.88
C GLU A 84 21.15 4.07 -1.69
N GLY A 85 21.76 4.07 -2.88
CA GLY A 85 21.77 2.93 -3.80
C GLY A 85 20.48 2.75 -4.61
N ALA A 86 19.54 3.71 -4.55
CA ALA A 86 18.38 3.71 -5.42
C ALA A 86 18.80 3.90 -6.90
N PRO A 87 18.16 3.21 -7.86
CA PRO A 87 18.37 3.46 -9.27
C PRO A 87 17.99 4.90 -9.63
N ASP A 88 18.61 5.45 -10.68
CA ASP A 88 18.37 6.83 -11.10
C ASP A 88 16.88 7.12 -11.28
N GLY A 89 16.44 8.25 -10.71
CA GLY A 89 15.04 8.71 -10.78
C GLY A 89 14.05 7.95 -9.89
N HIS A 90 14.49 7.01 -9.04
CA HIS A 90 13.59 6.26 -8.16
C HIS A 90 13.50 6.89 -6.77
N THR A 91 12.26 7.00 -6.27
CA THR A 91 11.94 7.31 -4.88
C THR A 91 11.41 6.06 -4.18
N GLY A 92 11.30 6.14 -2.85
CA GLY A 92 10.81 5.05 -2.04
C GLY A 92 11.90 4.03 -1.73
N CYS A 93 11.65 3.21 -0.71
CA CYS A 93 12.66 2.30 -0.20
C CYS A 93 12.80 1.01 -1.04
N GLY A 94 12.03 0.84 -2.11
CA GLY A 94 12.02 -0.37 -2.95
C GLY A 94 11.15 -1.52 -2.43
N ALA A 95 10.51 -1.37 -1.27
CA ALA A 95 9.61 -2.41 -0.74
C ALA A 95 8.30 -2.48 -1.54
N TYR A 96 7.82 -3.69 -1.80
CA TYR A 96 6.50 -3.97 -2.36
C TYR A 96 5.81 -5.13 -1.64
N TRP A 97 4.48 -5.18 -1.65
CA TRP A 97 3.66 -6.23 -1.04
C TRP A 97 2.28 -6.30 -1.68
N SER A 98 1.55 -7.39 -1.46
CA SER A 98 0.15 -7.53 -1.90
C SER A 98 -0.78 -7.46 -0.70
N LEU A 99 -1.76 -6.55 -0.74
CA LEU A 99 -2.78 -6.39 0.30
C LEU A 99 -4.14 -6.83 -0.23
N LEU A 100 -4.88 -7.62 0.55
CA LEU A 100 -6.25 -7.99 0.22
C LEU A 100 -7.20 -6.91 0.73
N LEU A 101 -7.95 -6.30 -0.19
CA LEU A 101 -8.98 -5.31 0.12
C LEU A 101 -10.37 -5.89 -0.08
N PRO A 102 -11.36 -5.52 0.75
CA PRO A 102 -12.75 -5.85 0.46
C PRO A 102 -13.18 -5.13 -0.83
N THR A 103 -13.94 -5.80 -1.70
CA THR A 103 -14.53 -5.17 -2.91
C THR A 103 -15.72 -4.26 -2.59
N THR A 104 -16.30 -4.40 -1.40
CA THR A 104 -17.39 -3.57 -0.90
C THR A 104 -16.96 -2.96 0.43
N HIS A 105 -16.73 -1.64 0.44
CA HIS A 105 -16.66 -0.87 1.68
C HIS A 105 -18.07 -0.34 1.97
N PRO A 106 -18.62 -0.54 3.17
CA PRO A 106 -19.93 -0.01 3.55
C PRO A 106 -19.95 1.53 3.55
#